data_AF-A0A3N7A7U0-F1
#
_entry.id   AF-A0A3N7A7U0-F1
#
_cell.length_a   1.000
_cell.length_b   1.000
_cell.length_c   1.000
_cell.angle_alpha   90.00
_cell.angle_beta   90.00
_cell.angle_gamma   90.00
#
_symmetry.space_group_name_H-M   'P 1'
#
loop_
_entity.id
_entity.type
_entity.pdbx_description
1 polymer ?
#
loop_
_entity_poly.entity_id
_entity_poly.type
_entity_poly.pdbx_seq_one_letter_code
_entity_poly.pdbx_strand_id
1 'polypeptide(L)'
;MKKTAGILFFLLLSNIVSGQSIAAIEKELDLSFQKISHWYADLDHNTNAYDSLTVANNQFEKLLLKHTSNPQTMRHDFKSLRKNGLQVSSSEDGKFRIYSWDTWNGGTMHFFRNIFQYESDQKVYSKIIGDNSEMDPQTFYYQINDVVSQDKKYYLAQNTAVYSSALTSHSIKVFSIDGGQLNSNAQLIKTKTGIRNQLGYEIDLSAKSNRDNEIRNYDIEYDAKKKIISIPLILDDYKVTDKKIRYQFTGKYFEKI
;
A
#
# COMPACT_ATOMS: atom_id res chain seq x y z
N MET A 1 73.21 6.32 -3.31
CA MET A 1 71.98 6.94 -2.77
C MET A 1 71.29 7.73 -3.87
N LYS A 2 70.31 7.13 -4.56
CA LYS A 2 69.49 7.82 -5.58
C LYS A 2 68.04 7.73 -5.12
N LYS A 3 67.43 8.90 -4.89
CA LYS A 3 66.04 9.06 -4.47
C LYS A 3 65.15 8.94 -5.72
N THR A 4 64.27 7.95 -5.74
CA THR A 4 63.13 7.91 -6.67
C THR A 4 61.89 8.31 -5.88
N ALA A 5 61.43 9.53 -6.10
CA ALA A 5 60.13 10.00 -5.62
C ALA A 5 59.04 9.45 -6.56
N GLY A 6 58.27 8.48 -6.08
CA GLY A 6 57.07 8.00 -6.77
C GLY A 6 55.88 8.86 -6.35
N ILE A 7 55.34 9.64 -7.29
CA ILE A 7 54.06 10.34 -7.12
C ILE A 7 52.95 9.30 -7.34
N LEU A 8 52.26 8.94 -6.26
CA LEU A 8 51.09 8.06 -6.30
C LEU A 8 49.85 8.92 -6.61
N PHE A 9 49.37 8.87 -7.85
CA PHE A 9 48.16 9.58 -8.29
C PHE A 9 46.93 8.75 -7.90
N PHE A 10 46.26 9.12 -6.81
CA PHE A 10 44.97 8.53 -6.41
C PHE A 10 43.86 9.05 -7.35
N LEU A 11 43.51 8.26 -8.36
CA LEU A 11 42.27 8.45 -9.13
C LEU A 11 41.08 8.03 -8.27
N LEU A 12 40.50 8.98 -7.53
CA LEU A 12 39.12 8.88 -7.05
C LEU A 12 38.17 9.10 -8.25
N LEU A 13 38.03 8.10 -9.11
CA LEU A 13 36.90 8.03 -10.03
C LEU A 13 35.69 7.61 -9.21
N SER A 14 35.00 8.62 -8.68
CA SER A 14 33.63 8.51 -8.20
C SER A 14 32.80 7.79 -9.25
N ASN A 15 32.25 6.63 -8.89
CA ASN A 15 31.17 5.99 -9.63
C ASN A 15 29.99 6.97 -9.65
N ILE A 16 29.93 7.85 -10.65
CA ILE A 16 28.70 8.54 -11.01
C ILE A 16 27.85 7.45 -11.66
N VAL A 17 27.15 6.68 -10.82
CA VAL A 17 25.97 5.97 -11.27
C VAL A 17 25.06 7.06 -11.81
N SER A 18 24.97 7.16 -13.13
CA SER A 18 24.03 8.05 -13.82
C SER A 18 22.62 7.53 -13.55
N GLY A 19 22.15 7.73 -12.32
CA GLY A 19 20.76 7.54 -11.95
C GLY A 19 19.94 8.60 -12.66
N GLN A 20 18.89 8.18 -13.36
CA GLN A 20 17.86 9.08 -13.84
C GLN A 20 17.39 9.94 -12.66
N SER A 21 17.32 11.26 -12.85
CA SER A 21 16.91 12.16 -11.78
C SER A 21 15.50 11.82 -11.30
N ILE A 22 15.23 11.97 -10.00
CA ILE A 22 13.91 11.68 -9.42
C ILE A 22 12.78 12.47 -10.12
N ALA A 23 13.07 13.68 -10.62
CA ALA A 23 12.13 14.47 -11.40
C ALA A 23 11.82 13.84 -12.77
N ALA A 24 12.82 13.27 -13.45
CA ALA A 24 12.60 12.55 -14.70
C ALA A 24 11.84 11.24 -14.48
N ILE A 25 12.11 10.53 -13.37
CA ILE A 25 11.35 9.35 -12.95
C ILE A 25 9.88 9.69 -12.71
N GLU A 26 9.60 10.73 -11.91
CA GLU A 26 8.22 11.14 -11.63
C GLU A 26 7.49 11.55 -12.91
N LYS A 27 8.13 12.31 -13.80
CA LYS A 27 7.54 12.70 -15.08
C LYS A 27 7.20 11.49 -15.95
N GLU A 28 8.10 10.51 -16.04
CA GLU A 28 7.88 9.30 -16.84
C GLU A 28 6.72 8.46 -16.29
N LEU A 29 6.71 8.26 -14.96
CA LEU A 29 5.63 7.55 -14.27
C LEU A 29 4.29 8.27 -14.45
N ASP A 30 4.27 9.59 -14.29
CA ASP A 30 3.06 10.41 -14.41
C ASP A 30 2.46 10.34 -15.81
N LEU A 31 3.29 10.45 -16.85
CA LEU A 31 2.86 10.28 -18.23
C LEU A 31 2.30 8.87 -18.49
N SER A 32 2.89 7.83 -17.89
CA SER A 32 2.34 6.47 -18.00
C SER A 32 1.02 6.33 -17.24
N PHE A 33 0.89 6.95 -16.07
CA PHE A 33 -0.28 6.84 -15.22
C PHE A 33 -1.50 7.56 -15.82
N GLN A 34 -1.30 8.75 -16.41
CA GLN A 34 -2.36 9.49 -17.09
C GLN A 34 -3.00 8.73 -18.26
N LYS A 35 -2.30 7.76 -18.87
CA LYS A 35 -2.88 6.90 -19.90
C LYS A 35 -4.02 6.04 -19.36
N ILE A 36 -3.98 5.65 -18.09
CA ILE A 36 -5.06 4.88 -17.45
C ILE A 36 -6.33 5.73 -17.45
N SER A 37 -6.26 6.95 -16.93
CA SER A 37 -7.41 7.87 -16.91
C SER A 37 -7.91 8.23 -18.31
N HIS A 38 -6.99 8.39 -19.28
CA HIS A 38 -7.35 8.63 -20.68
C HIS A 38 -8.20 7.49 -21.26
N TRP A 39 -7.75 6.25 -21.14
CA TRP A 39 -8.47 5.10 -21.69
C TRP A 39 -9.77 4.81 -20.93
N TYR A 40 -9.79 5.02 -19.62
CA TYR A 40 -11.02 4.91 -18.83
C TYR A 40 -12.10 5.90 -19.32
N ALA A 41 -11.72 7.14 -19.62
CA ALA A 41 -12.66 8.14 -20.15
C ALA A 41 -13.16 7.83 -21.58
N ASP A 42 -12.44 6.98 -22.33
CA ASP A 42 -12.75 6.62 -23.72
C ASP A 42 -13.59 5.33 -23.84
N LEU A 43 -13.93 4.67 -22.71
CA LEU A 43 -14.65 3.39 -22.70
C LEU A 43 -15.97 3.43 -23.46
N ASP A 44 -16.71 4.53 -23.38
CA ASP A 44 -18.01 4.69 -24.05
C ASP A 44 -17.90 5.04 -25.54
N HIS A 45 -16.71 5.41 -26.02
CA HIS A 45 -16.50 5.97 -27.37
C HIS A 45 -15.63 5.06 -28.25
N ASN A 46 -14.91 4.11 -27.66
CA ASN A 46 -13.92 3.30 -28.35
C ASN A 46 -13.94 1.84 -27.89
N THR A 47 -14.27 0.94 -28.80
CA THR A 47 -14.38 -0.50 -28.52
C THR A 47 -13.06 -1.13 -28.07
N ASN A 48 -11.92 -0.50 -28.37
CA ASN A 48 -10.58 -0.98 -27.97
C ASN A 48 -10.09 -0.33 -26.66
N ALA A 49 -10.87 0.58 -26.06
CA ALA A 49 -10.46 1.30 -24.86
C ALA A 49 -10.24 0.36 -23.68
N TYR A 50 -11.03 -0.71 -23.55
CA TYR A 50 -10.88 -1.70 -22.48
C TYR A 50 -9.52 -2.42 -22.56
N ASP A 51 -9.17 -2.97 -23.73
CA ASP A 51 -7.86 -3.62 -23.92
C ASP A 51 -6.72 -2.63 -23.71
N SER A 52 -6.91 -1.39 -24.18
CA SER A 52 -5.91 -0.32 -24.02
C SER A 52 -5.71 0.11 -22.57
N LEU A 53 -6.79 0.13 -21.78
CA LEU A 53 -6.76 0.38 -20.33
C LEU A 53 -5.98 -0.71 -19.59
N THR A 54 -6.24 -1.97 -19.91
CA THR A 54 -5.47 -3.12 -19.38
C THR A 54 -4.00 -3.02 -19.74
N VAL A 55 -3.67 -2.70 -20.99
CA VAL A 55 -2.28 -2.48 -21.44
C VAL A 55 -1.63 -1.32 -20.69
N ALA A 56 -2.33 -0.19 -20.50
CA ALA A 56 -1.82 0.96 -19.78
C ALA A 56 -1.53 0.64 -18.31
N ASN A 57 -2.41 -0.10 -17.63
CA ASN A 57 -2.18 -0.60 -16.27
C ASN A 57 -0.94 -1.49 -16.18
N ASN A 58 -0.81 -2.44 -17.10
CA ASN A 58 0.35 -3.34 -17.16
C ASN A 58 1.66 -2.59 -17.44
N GLN A 59 1.63 -1.55 -18.28
CA GLN A 59 2.78 -0.71 -18.55
C GLN A 59 3.17 0.11 -17.31
N PHE A 60 2.18 0.73 -16.65
CA PHE A 60 2.42 1.53 -15.45
C PHE A 60 2.97 0.68 -14.30
N GLU A 61 2.40 -0.50 -14.04
CA GLU A 61 2.88 -1.42 -13.00
C GLU A 61 4.36 -1.80 -13.21
N LYS A 62 4.72 -2.21 -14.43
CA LYS A 62 6.09 -2.58 -14.77
C LYS A 62 7.05 -1.41 -14.59
N LEU A 63 6.63 -0.22 -15.00
CA LEU A 63 7.42 1.00 -14.91
C LEU A 63 7.61 1.43 -13.45
N LEU A 64 6.53 1.43 -12.66
CA LEU A 64 6.56 1.75 -11.23
C LEU A 64 7.42 0.75 -10.46
N LEU A 65 7.31 -0.57 -10.74
CA LEU A 65 8.14 -1.60 -10.12
C LEU A 65 9.63 -1.38 -10.40
N LYS A 66 9.98 -1.07 -11.65
CA LYS A 66 11.35 -0.75 -12.07
C LYS A 66 11.89 0.45 -11.31
N HIS A 67 11.18 1.58 -11.29
CA HIS A 67 11.69 2.81 -10.69
C HIS A 67 11.70 2.79 -9.16
N THR A 68 10.75 2.07 -8.53
CA THR A 68 10.71 1.94 -7.06
C THR A 68 11.81 1.04 -6.49
N SER A 69 12.70 0.50 -7.33
CA SER A 69 13.97 -0.08 -6.87
C SER A 69 15.06 1.00 -6.65
N ASN A 70 14.83 2.25 -7.06
CA ASN A 70 15.77 3.37 -6.82
C ASN A 70 15.54 3.98 -5.42
N PRO A 71 16.57 4.09 -4.56
CA PRO A 71 16.45 4.65 -3.22
C PRO A 71 15.87 6.07 -3.14
N GLN A 72 16.06 6.89 -4.17
CA GLN A 72 15.49 8.25 -4.22
C GLN A 72 13.96 8.24 -4.15
N THR A 73 13.31 7.13 -4.55
CA THR A 73 11.86 7.01 -4.55
C THR A 73 11.27 6.67 -3.18
N MET A 74 12.05 6.20 -2.20
CA MET A 74 11.55 5.80 -0.87
C MET A 74 10.91 6.94 -0.09
N ARG A 75 11.41 8.17 -0.29
CA ARG A 75 10.97 9.36 0.46
C ARG A 75 10.44 10.47 -0.44
N HIS A 76 10.42 10.25 -1.75
CA HIS A 76 9.87 11.21 -2.69
C HIS A 76 8.35 11.29 -2.53
N ASP A 77 7.78 12.48 -2.70
CA ASP A 77 6.36 12.72 -2.44
C ASP A 77 5.46 12.33 -3.62
N PHE A 78 6.00 12.27 -4.84
CA PHE A 78 5.25 11.92 -6.05
C PHE A 78 3.97 12.75 -6.22
N LYS A 79 4.08 14.07 -6.07
CA LYS A 79 2.95 15.00 -6.05
C LYS A 79 2.08 14.91 -7.31
N SER A 80 2.68 14.74 -8.49
CA SER A 80 1.91 14.66 -9.74
C SER A 80 1.07 13.38 -9.78
N LEU A 81 1.68 12.24 -9.44
CA LEU A 81 1.02 10.94 -9.41
C LEU A 81 -0.09 10.90 -8.36
N ARG A 82 0.17 11.43 -7.15
CA ARG A 82 -0.84 11.55 -6.09
C ARG A 82 -2.04 12.37 -6.54
N LYS A 83 -1.80 13.52 -7.18
CA LYS A 83 -2.85 14.36 -7.75
C LYS A 83 -3.71 13.59 -8.77
N ASN A 84 -3.10 12.68 -9.52
CA ASN A 84 -3.77 11.87 -10.52
C ASN A 84 -4.43 10.59 -9.96
N GLY A 85 -4.35 10.34 -8.65
CA GLY A 85 -5.03 9.21 -7.99
C GLY A 85 -4.13 8.06 -7.54
N LEU A 86 -2.80 8.17 -7.67
CA LEU A 86 -1.90 7.18 -7.07
C LEU A 86 -1.82 7.38 -5.56
N GLN A 87 -2.26 6.38 -4.81
CA GLN A 87 -2.07 6.38 -3.36
C GLN A 87 -0.65 5.94 -3.03
N VAL A 88 0.05 6.75 -2.23
CA VAL A 88 1.38 6.45 -1.73
C VAL A 88 1.38 6.52 -0.22
N SER A 89 1.41 5.35 0.42
CA SER A 89 1.32 5.19 1.88
C SER A 89 2.69 4.77 2.39
N SER A 90 3.29 5.52 3.33
CA SER A 90 4.64 5.28 3.85
C SER A 90 4.62 5.03 5.36
N SER A 91 5.51 4.15 5.84
CA SER A 91 5.80 3.97 7.26
C SER A 91 6.44 5.21 7.87
N GLU A 92 6.33 5.36 9.19
CA GLU A 92 6.86 6.51 9.91
C GLU A 92 8.39 6.57 9.84
N ASP A 93 9.05 5.41 9.85
CA ASP A 93 10.50 5.30 9.70
C ASP A 93 10.99 5.46 8.24
N GLY A 94 10.06 5.50 7.28
CA GLY A 94 10.35 5.62 5.85
C GLY A 94 11.04 4.41 5.25
N LYS A 95 10.97 3.23 5.88
CA LYS A 95 11.55 1.97 5.39
C LYS A 95 10.56 1.07 4.68
N PHE A 96 9.27 1.36 4.73
CA PHE A 96 8.24 0.59 4.06
C PHE A 96 7.23 1.53 3.40
N ARG A 97 6.85 1.22 2.16
CA ARG A 97 5.93 2.03 1.37
C ARG A 97 5.09 1.14 0.46
N ILE A 98 3.83 1.49 0.32
CA ILE A 98 2.89 0.81 -0.58
C ILE A 98 2.35 1.86 -1.56
N TYR A 99 2.38 1.51 -2.83
CA TYR A 99 1.74 2.25 -3.91
C TYR A 99 0.48 1.51 -4.30
N SER A 100 -0.66 2.17 -4.28
CA SER A 100 -1.95 1.57 -4.65
C SER A 100 -2.65 2.45 -5.68
N TRP A 101 -3.25 1.84 -6.71
CA TRP A 101 -4.12 2.55 -7.64
C TRP A 101 -5.27 1.65 -8.09
N ASP A 102 -6.35 2.30 -8.48
CA ASP A 102 -7.47 1.66 -9.16
C ASP A 102 -7.12 1.44 -10.63
N THR A 103 -7.31 0.22 -11.11
CA THR A 103 -7.07 -0.13 -12.50
C THR A 103 -8.18 0.36 -13.43
N TRP A 104 -9.36 0.67 -12.88
CA TRP A 104 -10.56 1.02 -13.63
C TRP A 104 -11.05 -0.05 -14.61
N ASN A 105 -10.54 -1.28 -14.53
CA ASN A 105 -11.02 -2.43 -15.31
C ASN A 105 -12.34 -3.01 -14.75
N GLY A 106 -12.82 -2.47 -13.63
CA GLY A 106 -14.07 -2.86 -13.02
C GLY A 106 -15.22 -1.93 -13.36
N GLY A 107 -16.33 -2.13 -12.65
CA GLY A 107 -17.49 -1.24 -12.69
C GLY A 107 -17.73 -0.68 -11.29
N THR A 108 -18.84 -1.08 -10.67
CA THR A 108 -19.08 -0.78 -9.25
C THR A 108 -18.16 -1.57 -8.31
N MET A 109 -17.68 -2.74 -8.76
CA MET A 109 -16.54 -3.42 -8.17
C MET A 109 -15.27 -2.80 -8.72
N HIS A 110 -14.33 -2.44 -7.84
CA HIS A 110 -13.05 -1.86 -8.24
C HIS A 110 -11.94 -2.90 -8.13
N PHE A 111 -10.98 -2.83 -9.05
CA PHE A 111 -9.81 -3.69 -9.07
C PHE A 111 -8.57 -2.86 -8.81
N PHE A 112 -7.88 -3.14 -7.72
CA PHE A 112 -6.70 -2.41 -7.31
C PHE A 112 -5.42 -3.16 -7.66
N ARG A 113 -4.32 -2.42 -7.85
CA ARG A 113 -2.98 -2.98 -7.92
C ARG A 113 -2.07 -2.33 -6.91
N ASN A 114 -1.07 -3.10 -6.47
CA ASN A 114 -0.19 -2.71 -5.39
C ASN A 114 1.28 -3.01 -5.71
N ILE A 115 2.15 -2.06 -5.36
CA ILE A 115 3.60 -2.26 -5.33
C ILE A 115 4.11 -2.00 -3.92
N PHE A 116 4.85 -2.96 -3.40
CA PHE A 116 5.41 -2.94 -2.05
C PHE A 116 6.90 -2.64 -2.14
N GLN A 117 7.28 -1.49 -1.63
CA GLN A 117 8.66 -1.02 -1.59
C GLN A 117 9.17 -1.06 -0.16
N TYR A 118 10.37 -1.59 0.06
CA TYR A 118 10.96 -1.68 1.38
C TYR A 118 12.47 -1.54 1.36
N GLU A 119 13.03 -1.03 2.44
CA GLU A 119 14.47 -0.92 2.67
C GLU A 119 14.93 -2.03 3.62
N SER A 120 15.95 -2.79 3.22
CA SER A 120 16.71 -3.66 4.11
C SER A 120 18.19 -3.58 3.80
N ASP A 121 19.03 -3.57 4.83
CA ASP A 121 20.49 -3.53 4.69
C ASP A 121 20.98 -2.42 3.75
N GLN A 122 20.36 -1.23 3.88
CA GLN A 122 20.62 -0.02 3.06
C GLN A 122 20.34 -0.20 1.55
N LYS A 123 19.66 -1.29 1.18
CA LYS A 123 19.19 -1.55 -0.18
C LYS A 123 17.67 -1.42 -0.22
N VAL A 124 17.19 -0.91 -1.34
CA VAL A 124 15.77 -0.75 -1.60
C VAL A 124 15.31 -1.84 -2.54
N TYR A 125 14.21 -2.46 -2.17
CA TYR A 125 13.56 -3.55 -2.87
C TYR A 125 12.15 -3.12 -3.24
N SER A 126 11.67 -3.62 -4.37
CA SER A 126 10.29 -3.44 -4.80
C SER A 126 9.74 -4.76 -5.30
N LYS A 127 8.51 -5.10 -4.90
CA LYS A 127 7.85 -6.33 -5.32
C LYS A 127 6.34 -6.19 -5.35
N ILE A 128 5.74 -7.07 -6.13
CA ILE A 128 4.30 -7.38 -6.08
C ILE A 128 4.12 -8.54 -5.08
N ILE A 129 3.04 -8.51 -4.31
CA ILE A 129 2.66 -9.59 -3.39
C ILE A 129 1.26 -10.06 -3.77
N GLY A 130 1.08 -11.38 -3.87
CA GLY A 130 -0.20 -11.99 -4.21
C GLY A 130 -0.32 -12.31 -5.70
N ASP A 131 -1.52 -12.68 -6.10
CA ASP A 131 -1.87 -12.91 -7.50
C ASP A 131 -2.45 -11.62 -8.10
N ASN A 132 -1.84 -11.09 -9.14
CA ASN A 132 -2.36 -9.92 -9.88
C ASN A 132 -3.34 -10.36 -10.98
N SER A 133 -3.99 -11.52 -10.85
CA SER A 133 -5.01 -11.95 -11.80
C SER A 133 -6.16 -10.94 -11.84
N GLU A 134 -6.70 -10.75 -13.03
CA GLU A 134 -7.76 -9.77 -13.29
C GLU A 134 -9.11 -10.13 -12.63
N MET A 135 -9.16 -11.24 -11.88
CA MET A 135 -10.35 -11.67 -11.15
C MET A 135 -10.29 -11.38 -9.65
N ASP A 136 -9.13 -10.98 -9.11
CA ASP A 136 -9.01 -10.58 -7.70
C ASP A 136 -9.12 -9.04 -7.61
N PRO A 137 -10.18 -8.48 -6.99
CA PRO A 137 -10.32 -7.03 -6.82
C PRO A 137 -9.18 -6.43 -6.00
N GLN A 138 -8.42 -7.24 -5.25
CA GLN A 138 -7.36 -6.80 -4.37
C GLN A 138 -7.86 -5.72 -3.41
N THR A 139 -6.94 -4.92 -2.87
CA THR A 139 -7.26 -3.87 -1.93
C THR A 139 -6.35 -2.66 -2.13
N PHE A 140 -6.85 -1.48 -1.84
CA PHE A 140 -6.08 -0.24 -1.82
C PHE A 140 -5.60 0.07 -0.39
N TYR A 141 -4.32 0.40 -0.23
CA TYR A 141 -3.69 0.71 1.07
C TYR A 141 -3.53 2.21 1.26
N TYR A 142 -4.15 2.78 2.30
CA TYR A 142 -4.21 4.24 2.49
C TYR A 142 -3.44 4.78 3.68
N GLN A 143 -3.05 3.92 4.63
CA GLN A 143 -2.29 4.34 5.80
C GLN A 143 -1.37 3.23 6.28
N ILE A 144 -0.19 3.60 6.77
CA ILE A 144 0.75 2.69 7.43
C ILE A 144 1.13 3.31 8.77
N ASN A 145 1.05 2.53 9.84
CA ASN A 145 1.50 2.95 11.17
C ASN A 145 2.55 1.98 11.71
N ASP A 146 3.53 2.50 12.44
CA ASP A 146 4.63 1.72 12.98
C ASP A 146 4.32 1.19 14.38
N VAL A 147 4.69 -0.06 14.64
CA VAL A 147 4.63 -0.64 15.99
C VAL A 147 5.91 -1.42 16.26
N VAL A 148 6.53 -1.17 17.41
CA VAL A 148 7.64 -1.98 17.90
C VAL A 148 7.13 -2.93 18.97
N SER A 149 7.37 -4.22 18.78
CA SER A 149 7.07 -5.30 19.73
C SER A 149 8.30 -6.17 19.88
N GLN A 150 8.80 -6.33 21.11
CA GLN A 150 9.97 -7.16 21.41
C GLN A 150 11.16 -6.88 20.48
N ASP A 151 11.54 -5.59 20.36
CA ASP A 151 12.62 -5.08 19.49
C ASP A 151 12.44 -5.31 17.98
N LYS A 152 11.30 -5.86 17.57
CA LYS A 152 10.93 -6.04 16.16
C LYS A 152 9.94 -4.98 15.72
N LYS A 153 10.19 -4.41 14.54
CA LYS A 153 9.30 -3.45 13.88
C LYS A 153 8.24 -4.19 13.07
N TYR A 154 7.00 -3.71 13.22
CA TYR A 154 5.83 -4.12 12.48
C TYR A 154 5.18 -2.88 11.86
N TYR A 155 4.55 -3.08 10.70
CA TYR A 155 3.83 -2.06 9.96
C TYR A 155 2.37 -2.46 9.85
N LEU A 156 1.49 -1.64 10.40
CA LEU A 156 0.05 -1.81 10.34
C LEU A 156 -0.49 -1.04 9.14
N ALA A 157 -0.77 -1.76 8.04
CA ALA A 157 -1.26 -1.14 6.82
C ALA A 157 -2.79 -1.27 6.72
N GLN A 158 -3.49 -0.14 6.80
CA GLN A 158 -4.94 -0.07 6.61
C GLN A 158 -5.28 -0.12 5.12
N ASN A 159 -6.30 -0.89 4.78
CA ASN A 159 -6.69 -1.15 3.41
C ASN A 159 -8.18 -1.41 3.26
N THR A 160 -8.70 -1.12 2.06
CA THR A 160 -10.11 -1.32 1.70
C THR A 160 -10.21 -2.06 0.36
N ALA A 161 -11.12 -3.02 0.27
CA ALA A 161 -11.55 -3.64 -0.98
C ALA A 161 -12.98 -3.20 -1.30
N VAL A 162 -13.29 -3.01 -2.58
CA VAL A 162 -14.60 -2.54 -3.04
C VAL A 162 -15.21 -3.57 -3.99
N TYR A 163 -16.22 -4.28 -3.51
CA TYR A 163 -16.90 -5.34 -4.26
C TYR A 163 -18.14 -4.84 -4.98
N SER A 164 -18.72 -3.73 -4.53
CA SER A 164 -19.75 -2.97 -5.23
C SER A 164 -19.89 -1.57 -4.59
N SER A 165 -20.83 -0.77 -5.09
CA SER A 165 -21.22 0.50 -4.46
C SER A 165 -21.80 0.35 -3.04
N ALA A 166 -22.22 -0.87 -2.65
CA ALA A 166 -22.81 -1.15 -1.35
C ALA A 166 -22.02 -2.16 -0.51
N LEU A 167 -21.00 -2.83 -1.08
CA LEU A 167 -20.26 -3.89 -0.41
C LEU A 167 -18.76 -3.58 -0.41
N THR A 168 -18.19 -3.40 0.78
CA THR A 168 -16.76 -3.12 0.98
C THR A 168 -16.18 -3.97 2.09
N SER A 169 -14.89 -4.29 2.02
CA SER A 169 -14.13 -4.87 3.12
C SER A 169 -13.08 -3.89 3.59
N HIS A 170 -12.91 -3.77 4.91
CA HIS A 170 -11.95 -2.89 5.56
C HIS A 170 -11.06 -3.71 6.45
N SER A 171 -9.74 -3.54 6.36
CA SER A 171 -8.82 -4.30 7.19
C SER A 171 -7.53 -3.56 7.54
N ILE A 172 -6.90 -3.99 8.63
CA ILE A 172 -5.48 -3.78 8.90
C ILE A 172 -4.75 -5.07 8.57
N LYS A 173 -3.76 -4.99 7.70
CA LYS A 173 -2.79 -6.07 7.45
C LYS A 173 -1.45 -5.73 8.09
N VAL A 174 -0.83 -6.73 8.71
CA VAL A 174 0.42 -6.59 9.44
C VAL A 174 1.58 -7.08 8.58
N PHE A 175 2.58 -6.23 8.42
CA PHE A 175 3.84 -6.54 7.75
C PHE A 175 5.02 -6.42 8.72
N SER A 176 6.13 -7.07 8.39
CA SER A 176 7.44 -6.79 8.99
C SER A 176 8.53 -6.98 7.94
N ILE A 177 9.75 -6.53 8.24
CA ILE A 177 10.94 -6.82 7.42
C ILE A 177 11.83 -7.75 8.24
N ASP A 178 11.92 -9.00 7.81
CA ASP A 178 12.58 -10.09 8.54
C ASP A 178 13.70 -10.67 7.67
N GLY A 179 14.93 -10.71 8.18
CA GLY A 179 16.06 -11.35 7.50
C GLY A 179 16.28 -10.85 6.06
N GLY A 180 16.11 -9.55 5.82
CA GLY A 180 16.27 -8.99 4.47
C GLY A 180 14.98 -8.93 3.63
N GLN A 181 13.87 -9.49 4.10
CA GLN A 181 12.68 -9.70 3.28
C GLN A 181 11.41 -9.14 3.90
N LEU A 182 10.54 -8.58 3.07
CA LEU A 182 9.21 -8.18 3.48
C LEU A 182 8.33 -9.42 3.75
N ASN A 183 7.92 -9.58 5.01
CA ASN A 183 7.02 -10.60 5.52
C ASN A 183 5.59 -10.06 5.60
N SER A 184 4.71 -10.53 4.71
CA SER A 184 3.27 -10.18 4.67
C SER A 184 2.38 -11.04 5.58
N ASN A 185 2.98 -12.01 6.28
CA ASN A 185 2.32 -12.92 7.21
C ASN A 185 2.72 -12.63 8.67
N ALA A 186 3.32 -11.46 8.93
CA ALA A 186 3.72 -11.05 10.27
C ALA A 186 2.50 -11.00 11.20
N GLN A 187 2.56 -11.67 12.35
CA GLN A 187 1.42 -11.76 13.26
C GLN A 187 1.60 -10.81 14.45
N LEU A 188 0.59 -10.00 14.74
CA LEU A 188 0.62 -9.04 15.87
C LEU A 188 -0.73 -8.86 16.56
N ILE A 189 -1.80 -9.45 16.04
CA ILE A 189 -3.16 -9.21 16.55
C ILE A 189 -3.69 -10.48 17.20
N LYS A 190 -3.86 -10.46 18.52
CA LYS A 190 -4.37 -11.61 19.27
C LYS A 190 -5.90 -11.57 19.27
N THR A 191 -6.48 -12.64 18.76
CA THR A 191 -7.92 -12.88 18.72
C THR A 191 -8.27 -14.12 19.55
N LYS A 192 -9.56 -14.37 19.77
CA LYS A 192 -10.03 -15.59 20.45
C LYS A 192 -9.56 -16.87 19.76
N THR A 193 -9.33 -16.83 18.45
CA THR A 193 -8.97 -18.00 17.63
C THR A 193 -7.48 -18.07 17.31
N GLY A 194 -6.65 -17.21 17.92
CA GLY A 194 -5.20 -17.20 17.74
C GLY A 194 -4.65 -15.83 17.35
N ILE A 195 -3.35 -15.80 17.06
CA ILE A 195 -2.64 -14.59 16.64
C ILE A 195 -2.74 -14.48 15.12
N ARG A 196 -3.17 -13.32 14.63
CA ARG A 196 -3.48 -13.05 13.23
C ARG A 196 -2.55 -11.98 12.68
N ASN A 197 -2.34 -12.03 11.37
CA ASN A 197 -1.67 -11.01 10.57
C ASN A 197 -2.66 -10.00 9.95
N GLN A 198 -3.96 -10.17 10.20
CA GLN A 198 -5.00 -9.27 9.68
C GLN A 198 -6.16 -9.17 10.68
N LEU A 199 -6.78 -8.00 10.72
CA LEU A 199 -8.04 -7.74 11.40
C LEU A 199 -8.92 -6.94 10.45
N GLY A 200 -10.14 -7.38 10.18
CA GLY A 200 -11.03 -6.68 9.26
C GLY A 200 -12.48 -7.10 9.40
N TYR A 201 -13.34 -6.42 8.65
CA TYR A 201 -14.79 -6.62 8.60
C TYR A 201 -15.31 -6.18 7.23
N GLU A 202 -16.50 -6.64 6.90
CA GLU A 202 -17.25 -6.22 5.71
C GLU A 202 -18.37 -5.28 6.10
N ILE A 203 -18.71 -4.39 5.18
CA ILE A 203 -19.84 -3.47 5.25
C ILE A 203 -20.72 -3.75 4.04
N ASP A 204 -21.94 -4.23 4.30
CA ASP A 204 -22.99 -4.44 3.31
C ASP A 204 -24.14 -3.45 3.53
N LEU A 205 -24.11 -2.34 2.80
CA LEU A 205 -25.17 -1.32 2.83
C LEU A 205 -26.43 -1.73 2.07
N SER A 206 -26.40 -2.83 1.30
CA SER A 206 -27.57 -3.37 0.61
C SER A 206 -28.45 -4.22 1.54
N ALA A 207 -27.90 -4.67 2.67
CA ALA A 207 -28.61 -5.43 3.68
C ALA A 207 -29.83 -4.66 4.21
N LYS A 208 -30.94 -5.40 4.46
CA LYS A 208 -32.21 -4.81 4.93
C LYS A 208 -32.04 -3.98 6.21
N SER A 209 -31.15 -4.42 7.12
CA SER A 209 -30.83 -3.77 8.38
C SER A 209 -30.17 -2.38 8.19
N ASN A 210 -29.59 -2.12 7.02
CA ASN A 210 -28.86 -0.89 6.69
C ASN A 210 -29.63 0.09 5.79
N ARG A 211 -30.89 -0.19 5.42
CA ARG A 211 -31.69 0.71 4.55
C ARG A 211 -31.81 2.14 5.08
N ASP A 212 -31.98 2.27 6.39
CA ASP A 212 -32.06 3.56 7.10
C ASP A 212 -30.77 3.82 7.90
N ASN A 213 -29.61 3.35 7.42
CA ASN A 213 -28.36 3.50 8.15
C ASN A 213 -27.89 4.96 8.18
N GLU A 214 -27.85 5.55 9.38
CA GLU A 214 -27.33 6.91 9.59
C GLU A 214 -25.80 6.93 9.78
N ILE A 215 -25.18 5.76 9.99
CA ILE A 215 -23.75 5.64 10.26
C ILE A 215 -22.96 5.71 8.97
N ARG A 216 -22.27 6.84 8.79
CA ARG A 216 -21.47 7.12 7.59
C ARG A 216 -19.98 6.84 7.74
N ASN A 217 -19.48 6.81 8.98
CA ASN A 217 -18.08 6.51 9.25
C ASN A 217 -17.95 5.11 9.85
N TYR A 218 -17.59 4.17 8.98
CA TYR A 218 -17.24 2.79 9.32
C TYR A 218 -15.76 2.54 9.00
N ASP A 219 -14.91 3.55 9.04
CA ASP A 219 -13.47 3.40 8.84
C ASP A 219 -12.79 2.79 10.07
N ILE A 220 -11.59 2.25 9.84
CA ILE A 220 -10.70 1.82 10.91
C ILE A 220 -10.02 3.04 11.50
N GLU A 221 -10.13 3.21 12.81
CA GLU A 221 -9.44 4.28 13.52
C GLU A 221 -8.20 3.72 14.22
N TYR A 222 -7.07 4.42 14.11
CA TYR A 222 -5.85 4.09 14.84
C TYR A 222 -5.36 5.29 15.67
N ASP A 223 -5.41 5.17 16.99
CA ASP A 223 -4.78 6.12 17.91
C ASP A 223 -3.30 5.75 18.06
N ALA A 224 -2.42 6.48 17.39
CA ALA A 224 -0.98 6.22 17.43
C ALA A 224 -0.35 6.41 18.83
N LYS A 225 -0.90 7.32 19.64
CA LYS A 225 -0.36 7.61 20.99
C LYS A 225 -0.70 6.49 21.95
N LYS A 226 -1.96 6.03 21.95
CA LYS A 226 -2.44 4.95 22.82
C LYS A 226 -2.24 3.57 22.23
N LYS A 227 -1.88 3.49 20.94
CA LYS A 227 -1.79 2.28 20.12
C LYS A 227 -3.08 1.47 20.23
N ILE A 228 -4.21 2.12 19.91
CA ILE A 228 -5.54 1.52 19.92
C ILE A 228 -6.06 1.48 18.50
N ILE A 229 -6.46 0.29 18.06
CA ILE A 229 -7.26 0.08 16.85
C ILE A 229 -8.73 0.07 17.28
N SER A 230 -9.57 0.86 16.61
CA SER A 230 -11.03 0.80 16.78
C SER A 230 -11.69 0.45 15.45
N ILE A 231 -12.53 -0.57 15.46
CA ILE A 231 -13.35 -1.00 14.32
C ILE A 231 -14.84 -0.94 14.71
N PRO A 232 -15.76 -0.69 13.77
CA PRO A 232 -17.20 -0.78 14.03
C PRO A 232 -17.59 -2.19 14.50
N LEU A 233 -18.59 -2.26 15.36
CA LEU A 233 -19.29 -3.49 15.65
C LEU A 233 -20.34 -3.72 14.56
N ILE A 234 -20.20 -4.83 13.83
CA ILE A 234 -21.17 -5.31 12.84
C ILE A 234 -21.91 -6.49 13.46
N LEU A 235 -23.25 -6.46 13.42
CA LEU A 235 -24.09 -7.54 13.92
C LEU A 235 -24.27 -8.64 12.87
N ASP A 236 -24.78 -9.79 13.29
CA ASP A 236 -24.98 -10.96 12.42
C ASP A 236 -25.94 -10.71 11.24
N ASP A 237 -26.83 -9.72 11.36
CA ASP A 237 -27.74 -9.27 10.29
C ASP A 237 -27.12 -8.16 9.41
N TYR A 238 -25.79 -8.01 9.45
CA TYR A 238 -24.99 -6.98 8.78
C TYR A 238 -25.22 -5.55 9.29
N LYS A 239 -26.01 -5.33 10.35
CA LYS A 239 -26.25 -3.99 10.86
C LYS A 239 -24.93 -3.33 11.29
N VAL A 240 -24.61 -2.21 10.67
CA VAL A 240 -23.54 -1.33 11.14
C VAL A 240 -24.04 -0.61 12.39
N THR A 241 -23.24 -0.62 13.46
CA THR A 241 -23.58 0.05 14.73
C THR A 241 -22.60 1.17 15.06
N ASP A 242 -23.00 2.08 15.95
CA ASP A 242 -22.19 3.20 16.44
C ASP A 242 -21.15 2.76 17.48
N LYS A 243 -21.32 1.53 17.99
CA LYS A 243 -20.39 0.87 18.91
C LYS A 243 -19.13 0.44 18.17
N LYS A 244 -18.02 0.42 18.91
CA LYS A 244 -16.72 0.02 18.40
C LYS A 244 -16.19 -1.19 19.18
N ILE A 245 -15.51 -2.09 18.47
CA ILE A 245 -14.61 -3.07 19.06
C ILE A 245 -13.22 -2.46 19.07
N ARG A 246 -12.51 -2.56 20.20
CA ARG A 246 -11.19 -1.96 20.37
C ARG A 246 -10.13 -3.01 20.65
N TYR A 247 -8.95 -2.81 20.09
CA TYR A 247 -7.75 -3.59 20.37
C TYR A 247 -6.63 -2.65 20.80
N GLN A 248 -6.04 -2.89 21.96
CA GLN A 248 -4.93 -2.11 22.47
C GLN A 248 -3.62 -2.90 22.43
N PHE A 249 -2.53 -2.25 22.03
CA PHE A 249 -1.21 -2.85 22.08
C PHE A 249 -0.73 -3.01 23.53
N THR A 250 -0.40 -4.23 23.94
CA THR A 250 0.02 -4.59 25.31
C THR A 250 1.53 -4.61 25.51
N GLY A 251 2.30 -4.19 24.51
CA GLY A 251 3.76 -4.38 24.46
C GLY A 251 4.19 -5.64 23.71
N LYS A 252 3.29 -6.61 23.53
CA LYS A 252 3.53 -7.84 22.75
C LYS A 252 2.58 -7.99 21.57
N TYR A 253 1.27 -7.86 21.80
CA TYR A 253 0.23 -8.00 20.79
C TYR A 253 -0.80 -6.89 20.93
N PHE A 254 -1.58 -6.66 19.87
CA PHE A 254 -2.88 -6.01 20.00
C PHE A 254 -3.88 -7.00 20.57
N GLU A 255 -4.47 -6.69 21.73
CA GLU A 255 -5.47 -7.53 22.39
C GLU A 255 -6.79 -6.76 22.54
N LYS A 256 -7.92 -7.46 22.42
CA LYS A 256 -9.25 -6.84 22.58
C LYS A 256 -9.43 -6.33 24.01
N ILE A 257 -9.95 -5.11 24.15
CA ILE A 257 -10.31 -4.48 25.44
C ILE A 257 -11.82 -4.31 25.58
#